data_AF-A0A7J6SVU7-F1
#
_entry.id   AF-A0A7J6SVU7-F1
#
_cell.length_a   1.000
_cell.length_b   1.000
_cell.length_c   1.000
_cell.angle_alpha   90.00
_cell.angle_beta   90.00
_cell.angle_gamma   90.00
#
_symmetry.space_group_name_H-M   'P 1'
#
loop_
_entity.id
_entity.type
_entity.pdbx_description
1 polymer ?
#
loop_
_entity_poly.entity_id
_entity_poly.type
_entity_poly.pdbx_seq_one_letter_code
_entity_poly.pdbx_strand_id
1 'polypeptide(L)'
;MTTLNKLGIQGIRSFSSERIEAIEFEKPVTLIVGHNGAGKTTVIECLKMAATGVLPPNCDKGHGFVFDPNVAGVPEVKGQIKLMFRSAAGKQVVMSRIFQLTNQRNRAGVLKTTFKQLESLIKIFAELDSSAAPEYLEHAMSYHTHFERKVKGENGAPTQTITKKCADMDVLIPQLMGVPKAVLESVIFCHQEDSNWPLSDKAALKKKFDDIFGSARYTKALESIEKCRKELMAETK
;
A
#
# COMPACT_ATOMS: atom_id res chain seq x y z
N MET A 1 -6.62 -11.89 -14.41
CA MET A 1 -7.24 -10.58 -14.08
C MET A 1 -7.05 -10.32 -12.60
N THR A 2 -6.52 -9.16 -12.25
CA THR A 2 -6.30 -8.74 -10.86
C THR A 2 -7.62 -8.38 -10.20
N THR A 3 -7.87 -8.84 -8.97
CA THR A 3 -9.09 -8.52 -8.22
C THR A 3 -8.79 -8.28 -6.76
N LEU A 4 -9.37 -7.23 -6.16
CA LEU A 4 -9.35 -7.05 -4.70
C LEU A 4 -10.29 -8.07 -4.06
N ASN A 5 -9.89 -8.62 -2.91
CA ASN A 5 -10.68 -9.62 -2.19
C ASN A 5 -11.11 -9.09 -0.83
N LYS A 6 -10.16 -8.68 0.01
CA LYS A 6 -10.46 -8.23 1.37
C LYS A 6 -9.41 -7.24 1.85
N LEU A 7 -9.84 -6.18 2.54
CA LEU A 7 -9.00 -5.17 3.17
C LEU A 7 -9.26 -5.17 4.67
N GLY A 8 -8.21 -5.30 5.48
CA GLY A 8 -8.25 -5.11 6.92
C GLY A 8 -7.55 -3.82 7.32
N ILE A 9 -8.18 -3.02 8.19
CA ILE A 9 -7.69 -1.74 8.69
C ILE A 9 -7.75 -1.73 10.22
N GLN A 10 -6.65 -1.35 10.88
CA GLN A 10 -6.57 -1.16 12.34
C GLN A 10 -5.71 0.05 12.65
N GLY A 11 -6.12 0.87 13.61
CA GLY A 11 -5.32 1.99 14.11
C GLY A 11 -4.94 3.01 13.02
N ILE A 12 -5.80 3.19 12.01
CA ILE A 12 -5.63 4.18 10.93
C ILE A 12 -6.77 5.21 11.02
N ARG A 13 -6.44 6.49 11.15
CA ARG A 13 -7.38 7.60 11.34
C ARG A 13 -8.47 7.31 12.37
N SER A 14 -9.70 7.06 11.94
CA SER A 14 -10.87 6.80 12.80
C SER A 14 -11.06 5.31 13.12
N PHE A 15 -10.31 4.42 12.48
CA PHE A 15 -10.35 2.98 12.79
C PHE A 15 -9.63 2.72 14.11
N SER A 16 -10.33 2.10 15.05
CA SER A 16 -9.80 1.75 16.38
C SER A 16 -8.50 0.97 16.29
N SER A 17 -7.61 1.19 17.27
CA SER A 17 -6.38 0.41 17.43
C SER A 17 -6.61 -0.97 18.06
N GLU A 18 -7.81 -1.25 18.57
CA GLU A 18 -8.08 -2.48 19.34
C GLU A 18 -8.33 -3.70 18.44
N ARG A 19 -9.03 -3.50 17.32
CA ARG A 19 -9.41 -4.57 16.40
C ARG A 19 -9.21 -4.15 14.95
N ILE A 20 -8.90 -5.10 14.09
CA ILE A 20 -8.90 -4.89 12.64
C ILE A 20 -10.35 -4.96 12.17
N GLU A 21 -10.81 -3.90 11.52
CA GLU A 21 -12.06 -3.88 10.76
C GLU A 21 -11.77 -4.37 9.35
N ALA A 22 -12.61 -5.27 8.82
CA ALA A 22 -12.41 -5.82 7.49
C ALA A 22 -13.57 -5.50 6.54
N ILE A 23 -13.20 -5.28 5.28
CA ILE A 23 -14.09 -4.99 4.16
C ILE A 23 -13.81 -6.05 3.09
N GLU A 24 -14.85 -6.74 2.67
CA GLU A 24 -14.80 -7.69 1.55
C GLU A 24 -15.27 -6.98 0.28
N PHE A 25 -14.53 -7.18 -0.82
CA PHE A 25 -14.84 -6.57 -2.10
C PHE A 25 -15.63 -7.53 -2.97
N GLU A 26 -16.88 -7.15 -3.23
CA GLU A 26 -17.78 -7.86 -4.13
C GLU A 26 -17.57 -7.45 -5.59
N LYS A 27 -17.99 -8.32 -6.50
CA LYS A 27 -17.91 -8.13 -7.95
C LYS A 27 -19.32 -8.07 -8.54
N PRO A 28 -19.58 -7.18 -9.52
CA PRO A 28 -18.65 -6.24 -10.13
C PRO A 28 -18.50 -4.91 -9.36
N VAL A 29 -19.35 -4.65 -8.36
CA VAL A 29 -19.42 -3.38 -7.64
C VAL A 29 -19.46 -3.63 -6.14
N THR A 30 -18.69 -2.87 -5.37
CA THR A 30 -18.76 -2.80 -3.91
C THR A 30 -19.26 -1.41 -3.52
N LEU A 31 -20.36 -1.33 -2.76
CA LEU A 31 -20.93 -0.06 -2.31
C LEU A 31 -20.49 0.25 -0.87
N ILE A 32 -19.79 1.37 -0.68
CA ILE A 32 -19.35 1.85 0.65
C ILE A 32 -20.13 3.11 1.00
N VAL A 33 -21.07 3.00 1.93
CA VAL A 33 -21.93 4.10 2.40
C VAL A 33 -21.73 4.35 3.89
N GLY A 34 -22.07 5.55 4.34
CA GLY A 34 -21.96 5.96 5.73
C GLY A 34 -21.99 7.48 5.86
N HIS A 35 -22.15 7.97 7.09
CA HIS A 35 -22.15 9.40 7.39
C HIS A 35 -20.78 10.06 7.12
N ASN A 36 -20.74 11.39 7.16
CA ASN A 36 -19.48 12.14 7.09
C ASN A 36 -18.61 11.80 8.30
N GLY A 37 -17.30 11.62 8.08
CA GLY A 37 -16.38 11.16 9.13
C GLY A 37 -16.43 9.66 9.43
N ALA A 38 -17.27 8.86 8.76
CA ALA A 38 -17.31 7.39 8.97
C ALA A 38 -16.06 6.63 8.48
N GLY A 39 -15.09 7.32 7.86
CA GLY A 39 -13.85 6.70 7.37
C GLY A 39 -13.91 6.17 5.92
N LYS A 40 -14.94 6.53 5.14
CA LYS A 40 -15.06 6.13 3.72
C LYS A 40 -13.83 6.51 2.89
N THR A 41 -13.37 7.76 3.00
CA THR A 41 -12.16 8.24 2.33
C THR A 41 -10.92 7.49 2.82
N THR A 42 -10.85 7.23 4.14
CA THR A 42 -9.77 6.43 4.75
C THR A 42 -9.63 5.04 4.13
N VAL A 43 -10.74 4.38 3.76
CA VAL A 43 -10.68 3.08 3.06
C VAL A 43 -9.90 3.18 1.74
N ILE A 44 -10.17 4.22 0.95
CA ILE A 44 -9.48 4.47 -0.33
C ILE A 44 -8.01 4.84 -0.10
N GLU A 45 -7.71 5.62 0.94
CA GLU A 45 -6.34 5.93 1.32
C GLU A 45 -5.56 4.68 1.75
N CYS A 46 -6.21 3.76 2.48
CA CYS A 46 -5.61 2.49 2.86
C CYS A 46 -5.31 1.62 1.64
N LEU A 47 -6.20 1.59 0.64
CA LEU A 47 -5.95 0.90 -0.63
C LEU A 47 -4.78 1.53 -1.39
N LYS A 48 -4.74 2.85 -1.49
CA LYS A 48 -3.63 3.60 -2.11
C LYS A 48 -2.31 3.27 -1.40
N MET A 49 -2.27 3.41 -0.08
CA MET A 49 -1.08 3.15 0.74
C MET A 49 -0.63 1.69 0.63
N ALA A 50 -1.55 0.72 0.67
CA ALA A 50 -1.25 -0.69 0.46
C ALA A 50 -0.58 -0.92 -0.91
N ALA A 51 -1.20 -0.41 -1.97
CA ALA A 51 -0.78 -0.66 -3.35
C ALA A 51 0.51 0.08 -3.75
N THR A 52 0.72 1.33 -3.31
CA THR A 52 1.75 2.21 -3.87
C THR A 52 2.83 2.64 -2.89
N GLY A 53 2.60 2.48 -1.58
CA GLY A 53 3.51 3.00 -0.55
C GLY A 53 3.33 4.50 -0.26
N VAL A 54 2.40 5.18 -0.93
CA VAL A 54 2.24 6.63 -0.83
C VAL A 54 1.23 6.97 0.27
N LEU A 55 1.66 7.79 1.23
CA LEU A 55 0.78 8.34 2.26
C LEU A 55 -0.25 9.30 1.64
N PRO A 56 -1.46 9.40 2.22
CA PRO A 56 -2.43 10.37 1.76
C PRO A 56 -1.95 11.81 1.94
N PRO A 57 -2.49 12.77 1.16
CA PRO A 57 -2.19 14.17 1.34
C PRO A 57 -2.60 14.66 2.74
N ASN A 58 -2.05 15.80 3.15
CA ASN A 58 -2.34 16.43 4.45
C ASN A 58 -2.01 15.55 5.67
N CYS A 59 -1.09 14.61 5.52
CA CYS A 59 -0.52 13.88 6.64
C CYS A 59 0.85 14.49 6.99
N ASP A 60 0.90 15.29 8.05
CA ASP A 60 2.13 15.88 8.59
C ASP A 60 3.18 14.79 8.86
N LYS A 61 4.01 14.46 7.87
CA LYS A 61 5.02 13.39 7.97
C LYS A 61 4.46 12.04 8.48
N GLY A 62 3.19 11.75 8.17
CA GLY A 62 2.48 10.53 8.59
C GLY A 62 1.76 10.59 9.94
N HIS A 63 1.89 11.68 10.71
CA HIS A 63 1.26 11.81 12.03
C HIS A 63 -0.28 11.71 11.98
N GLY A 64 -0.92 12.36 11.00
CA GLY A 64 -2.39 12.34 10.86
C GLY A 64 -2.97 11.05 10.24
N PHE A 65 -2.12 10.08 9.89
CA PHE A 65 -2.54 8.84 9.25
C PHE A 65 -2.83 7.73 10.26
N VAL A 66 -1.97 7.58 11.27
CA VAL A 66 -2.16 6.61 12.36
C VAL A 66 -3.11 7.20 13.40
N PHE A 67 -3.95 6.36 14.00
CA PHE A 67 -4.86 6.78 15.08
C PHE A 67 -4.07 7.44 16.22
N ASP A 68 -4.54 8.58 16.72
CA ASP A 68 -3.81 9.39 17.69
C ASP A 68 -3.68 8.67 19.05
N PRO A 69 -2.45 8.44 19.56
CA PRO A 69 -2.24 7.84 20.87
C PRO A 69 -2.90 8.60 22.03
N ASN A 70 -3.03 9.93 21.93
CA ASN A 70 -3.70 10.72 22.95
C ASN A 70 -5.19 10.38 23.04
N VAL A 71 -5.86 10.17 21.91
CA VAL A 71 -7.28 9.79 21.85
C VAL A 71 -7.46 8.36 22.39
N ALA A 72 -6.51 7.48 22.12
CA ALA A 72 -6.51 6.11 22.65
C ALA A 72 -6.07 6.03 24.13
N GLY A 73 -5.58 7.13 24.73
CA GLY A 73 -5.10 7.14 26.11
C GLY A 73 -3.84 6.30 26.35
N VAL A 74 -3.08 6.00 25.29
CA VAL A 74 -1.88 5.15 25.33
C VAL A 74 -0.65 5.90 24.80
N PRO A 75 0.57 5.56 25.22
CA PRO A 75 1.78 6.25 24.74
C PRO A 75 2.12 5.92 23.27
N GLU A 76 1.58 4.82 22.75
CA GLU A 76 1.88 4.32 21.41
C GLU A 76 0.67 3.62 20.80
N VAL A 77 0.44 3.89 19.52
CA VAL A 77 -0.53 3.18 18.69
C VAL A 77 0.17 2.57 17.49
N LYS A 78 -0.19 1.32 17.17
CA LYS A 78 0.22 0.64 15.95
C LYS A 78 -0.94 0.60 14.97
N GLY A 79 -0.68 1.10 13.77
CA GLY A 79 -1.60 1.00 12.64
C GLY A 79 -1.22 -0.17 11.75
N GLN A 80 -2.21 -0.90 11.23
CA GLN A 80 -2.00 -1.99 10.30
C GLN A 80 -3.00 -1.92 9.14
N ILE A 81 -2.47 -2.13 7.94
CA ILE A 81 -3.25 -2.32 6.71
C ILE A 81 -2.91 -3.69 6.15
N LYS A 82 -3.89 -4.57 6.04
CA LYS A 82 -3.76 -5.88 5.39
C LYS A 82 -4.59 -5.88 4.11
N LEU A 83 -3.98 -6.19 2.97
CA LEU A 83 -4.71 -6.31 1.72
C LEU A 83 -4.53 -7.70 1.12
N MET A 84 -5.65 -8.35 0.82
CA MET A 84 -5.73 -9.56 0.02
C MET A 84 -6.24 -9.22 -1.38
N PHE A 85 -5.50 -9.67 -2.39
CA PHE A 85 -5.89 -9.55 -3.78
C PHE A 85 -5.39 -10.73 -4.61
N ARG A 86 -6.09 -11.03 -5.70
CA ARG A 86 -5.61 -11.91 -6.75
C ARG A 86 -4.69 -11.12 -7.68
N SER A 87 -3.47 -11.59 -7.87
CA SER A 87 -2.49 -11.00 -8.80
C SER A 87 -2.88 -11.17 -10.27
N ALA A 88 -2.20 -10.44 -11.16
CA ALA A 88 -2.37 -10.57 -12.60
C ALA A 88 -2.07 -12.00 -13.10
N ALA A 89 -1.10 -12.66 -12.44
CA ALA A 89 -0.70 -14.05 -12.67
C ALA A 89 -1.63 -15.10 -12.01
N GLY A 90 -2.77 -14.69 -11.45
CA GLY A 90 -3.76 -15.60 -10.88
C GLY A 90 -3.52 -16.04 -9.43
N LYS A 91 -2.32 -15.79 -8.89
CA LYS A 91 -1.95 -16.15 -7.51
C LYS A 91 -2.62 -15.26 -6.49
N GLN A 92 -2.96 -15.82 -5.33
CA GLN A 92 -3.45 -15.06 -4.18
C GLN A 92 -2.28 -14.40 -3.45
N VAL A 93 -2.40 -13.11 -3.17
CA VAL A 93 -1.38 -12.30 -2.50
C VAL A 93 -2.00 -11.68 -1.26
N VAL A 94 -1.31 -11.84 -0.13
CA VAL A 94 -1.63 -11.14 1.12
C VAL A 94 -0.45 -10.26 1.48
N MET A 95 -0.70 -8.97 1.64
CA MET A 95 0.30 -8.00 2.05
C MET A 95 -0.12 -7.29 3.33
N SER A 96 0.85 -6.86 4.12
CA SER A 96 0.64 -6.14 5.37
C SER A 96 1.63 -4.98 5.47
N ARG A 97 1.11 -3.77 5.68
CA ARG A 97 1.91 -2.60 6.06
C ARG A 97 1.60 -2.24 7.51
N ILE A 98 2.64 -1.94 8.27
CA ILE A 98 2.55 -1.65 9.69
C ILE A 98 3.19 -0.29 9.96
N PHE A 99 2.52 0.50 10.77
CA PHE A 99 2.93 1.84 11.18
C PHE A 99 2.90 1.94 12.70
N GLN A 100 3.69 2.86 13.24
CA GLN A 100 3.74 3.13 14.66
C GLN A 100 3.78 4.64 14.88
N LEU A 101 2.91 5.11 15.76
CA LEU A 101 2.88 6.48 16.23
C LEU A 101 3.10 6.48 17.73
N THR A 102 4.17 7.14 18.18
CA THR A 102 4.53 7.20 19.61
C THR A 102 4.52 8.65 20.06
N ASN A 103 3.84 8.90 21.18
CA ASN A 103 3.77 10.19 21.85
C ASN A 103 4.68 10.16 23.09
N GLN A 104 5.75 10.94 23.08
CA GLN A 104 6.66 11.06 24.22
C GLN A 104 6.77 12.51 24.66
N ARG A 105 6.63 12.78 25.96
CA ARG A 105 6.90 14.11 26.51
C ARG A 105 8.39 14.21 26.85
N ASN A 106 9.04 15.28 26.40
CA ASN A 106 10.42 15.55 26.79
C ASN A 106 10.49 16.08 28.24
N ARG A 107 11.71 16.26 28.78
CA ARG A 107 11.93 16.81 30.14
C ARG A 107 11.30 18.20 30.36
N ALA A 108 11.02 18.94 29.30
CA ALA A 108 10.37 20.26 29.34
C ALA A 108 8.85 20.20 29.16
N GLY A 109 8.24 19.01 29.17
CA GLY A 109 6.79 18.82 29.03
C GLY A 109 6.25 18.93 27.60
N VAL A 110 7.09 19.21 26.61
CA VAL A 110 6.69 19.33 25.20
C VAL A 110 6.44 17.94 24.63
N LEU A 111 5.27 17.76 24.00
CA LEU A 111 4.88 16.53 23.33
C LEU A 111 5.67 16.38 22.02
N LYS A 112 6.43 15.28 21.92
CA LYS A 112 7.10 14.85 20.70
C LYS A 112 6.38 13.62 20.16
N THR A 113 5.67 13.79 19.05
CA THR A 113 5.06 12.70 18.31
C THR A 113 6.04 12.18 17.25
N THR A 114 6.24 10.87 17.20
CA THR A 114 7.16 10.22 16.26
C THR A 114 6.42 9.16 15.45
N PHE A 115 6.42 9.30 14.13
CA PHE A 115 5.88 8.32 13.19
C PHE A 115 6.99 7.41 12.67
N LYS A 116 6.72 6.11 12.58
CA LYS A 116 7.62 5.11 11.99
C LYS A 116 6.83 4.13 11.14
N GLN A 117 7.38 3.79 9.97
CA GLN A 117 6.93 2.63 9.21
C GLN A 117 7.76 1.41 9.65
N LEU A 118 7.06 0.35 10.06
CA LEU A 118 7.68 -0.89 10.52
C LEU A 118 7.84 -1.88 9.36
N GLU A 119 8.48 -3.01 9.66
CA GLU A 119 8.67 -4.10 8.71
C GLU A 119 7.32 -4.54 8.11
N SER A 120 7.27 -4.54 6.79
CA SER A 120 6.05 -4.84 6.04
C SER A 120 6.22 -6.16 5.33
N LEU A 121 5.14 -6.94 5.19
CA LEU A 121 5.26 -8.35 4.86
C LEU A 121 4.34 -8.71 3.69
N ILE A 122 4.86 -9.54 2.79
CA ILE A 122 4.13 -10.07 1.64
C ILE A 122 4.22 -11.60 1.59
N LYS A 123 3.07 -12.24 1.40
CA LYS A 123 2.92 -13.69 1.20
C LYS A 123 2.21 -13.94 -0.11
N ILE A 124 2.80 -14.78 -0.96
CA ILE A 124 2.16 -15.27 -2.19
C ILE A 124 1.82 -16.73 -1.98
N PHE A 125 0.55 -17.06 -2.20
CA PHE A 125 0.04 -18.41 -2.14
C PHE A 125 0.01 -18.98 -3.55
N ALA A 126 0.55 -20.18 -3.73
CA ALA A 126 0.36 -20.94 -4.96
C ALA A 126 -1.12 -21.30 -5.13
N GLU A 127 -1.55 -21.51 -6.37
CA GLU A 127 -2.88 -22.06 -6.62
C GLU A 127 -2.94 -23.47 -6.00
N LEU A 128 -3.80 -23.63 -5.00
CA LEU A 128 -4.12 -24.91 -4.38
C LEU A 128 -5.35 -25.49 -5.07
N ASP A 129 -5.38 -26.81 -5.21
CA ASP A 129 -6.60 -27.53 -5.53
C ASP A 129 -7.69 -27.17 -4.50
N SER A 130 -8.86 -26.86 -5.04
CA SER A 130 -9.98 -26.09 -4.48
C SER A 130 -10.51 -26.40 -3.06
N SER A 131 -10.03 -27.44 -2.37
CA SER A 131 -10.59 -27.88 -1.07
C SER A 131 -9.90 -27.31 0.17
N ALA A 132 -8.60 -26.99 0.12
CA ALA A 132 -7.84 -26.51 1.30
C ALA A 132 -7.56 -24.99 1.30
N ALA A 133 -7.77 -24.30 0.17
CA ALA A 133 -7.46 -22.88 0.01
C ALA A 133 -8.19 -21.92 0.97
N PRO A 134 -9.48 -22.11 1.34
CA PRO A 134 -10.21 -21.13 2.13
C PRO A 134 -9.65 -20.93 3.55
N GLU A 135 -9.32 -22.02 4.25
CA GLU A 135 -8.89 -21.98 5.66
C GLU A 135 -7.52 -21.31 5.84
N TYR A 136 -6.59 -21.54 4.91
CA TYR A 136 -5.27 -20.87 4.93
C TYR A 136 -5.36 -19.37 4.68
N LEU A 137 -6.24 -18.96 3.77
CA LEU A 137 -6.45 -17.55 3.45
C LEU A 137 -7.14 -16.83 4.61
N GLU A 138 -8.15 -17.44 5.23
CA GLU A 138 -8.75 -16.97 6.47
C GLU A 138 -7.71 -16.82 7.58
N HIS A 139 -6.86 -17.83 7.80
CA HIS A 139 -5.82 -17.77 8.83
C HIS A 139 -4.78 -16.68 8.56
N ALA A 140 -4.35 -16.51 7.31
CA ALA A 140 -3.44 -15.43 6.90
C ALA A 140 -4.05 -14.04 7.12
N MET A 141 -5.38 -13.94 7.09
CA MET A 141 -6.14 -12.74 7.41
C MET A 141 -6.53 -12.62 8.89
N SER A 142 -6.43 -13.72 9.66
CA SER A 142 -6.95 -13.78 11.02
C SER A 142 -6.26 -12.82 11.99
N TYR A 143 -7.01 -12.53 13.05
CA TYR A 143 -6.95 -11.33 13.87
C TYR A 143 -6.09 -11.47 15.13
N HIS A 144 -5.58 -12.67 15.44
CA HIS A 144 -4.85 -12.94 16.69
C HIS A 144 -3.39 -13.35 16.42
N THR A 145 -2.48 -12.45 16.79
CA THR A 145 -1.12 -12.68 17.33
C THR A 145 -0.08 -13.52 16.55
N HIS A 146 1.11 -12.92 16.41
CA HIS A 146 2.39 -13.48 15.94
C HIS A 146 2.50 -13.82 14.45
N PHE A 147 2.78 -12.77 13.66
CA PHE A 147 3.23 -12.86 12.26
C PHE A 147 4.50 -13.73 12.07
N GLU A 148 5.22 -14.04 13.15
CA GLU A 148 6.46 -14.81 13.15
C GLU A 148 6.31 -16.33 13.30
N ARG A 149 5.11 -16.87 13.52
CA ARG A 149 4.99 -18.33 13.36
C ARG A 149 5.28 -18.64 11.91
N LYS A 150 6.44 -19.27 11.67
CA LYS A 150 6.65 -20.14 10.50
C LYS A 150 5.39 -20.99 10.42
N VAL A 151 4.46 -20.62 9.54
CA VAL A 151 3.48 -21.57 9.04
C VAL A 151 4.33 -22.52 8.21
N LYS A 152 4.98 -23.48 8.87
CA LYS A 152 5.24 -24.77 8.26
C LYS A 152 3.83 -25.22 7.89
N GLY A 153 3.55 -25.33 6.61
CA GLY A 153 2.25 -25.79 6.14
C GLY A 153 2.03 -27.18 6.70
N GLU A 154 1.33 -27.30 7.83
CA GLU A 154 1.02 -28.60 8.41
C GLU A 154 -0.04 -29.35 7.59
N ASN A 155 -0.61 -28.76 6.52
CA ASN A 155 -1.29 -29.51 5.44
C ASN A 155 -0.90 -29.00 4.02
N GLY A 156 0.40 -28.91 3.71
CA GLY A 156 0.88 -29.06 2.32
C GLY A 156 0.74 -27.89 1.32
N ALA A 157 0.26 -26.71 1.73
CA ALA A 157 0.25 -25.53 0.86
C ALA A 157 1.59 -24.78 0.80
N PRO A 158 2.29 -24.70 -0.35
CA PRO A 158 3.51 -23.91 -0.45
C PRO A 158 3.17 -22.41 -0.40
N THR A 159 3.46 -21.77 0.74
CA THR A 159 3.40 -20.32 0.88
C THR A 159 4.80 -19.73 0.78
N GLN A 160 5.03 -18.84 -0.19
CA GLN A 160 6.31 -18.16 -0.33
C GLN A 160 6.24 -16.79 0.33
N THR A 161 7.06 -16.55 1.35
CA THR A 161 7.31 -15.19 1.88
C THR A 161 8.43 -14.59 1.04
N ILE A 162 8.15 -13.50 0.33
CA ILE A 162 9.08 -12.98 -0.67
C ILE A 162 9.91 -11.82 -0.13
N THR A 163 9.32 -10.92 0.65
CA THR A 163 10.02 -9.69 1.05
C THR A 163 9.51 -9.14 2.37
N LYS A 164 10.43 -8.52 3.12
CA LYS A 164 10.14 -7.81 4.36
C LYS A 164 10.44 -6.29 4.34
N LYS A 165 11.13 -5.82 3.30
CA LYS A 165 11.51 -4.40 3.15
C LYS A 165 10.41 -3.59 2.45
N CYS A 166 10.13 -2.41 2.99
CA CYS A 166 9.06 -1.54 2.49
C CYS A 166 9.30 -1.04 1.06
N ALA A 167 10.53 -0.58 0.74
CA ALA A 167 10.87 -0.03 -0.58
C ALA A 167 10.68 -1.07 -1.69
N ASP A 168 11.03 -2.32 -1.42
CA ASP A 168 10.85 -3.42 -2.36
C ASP A 168 9.35 -3.71 -2.58
N MET A 169 8.51 -3.57 -1.54
CA MET A 169 7.06 -3.75 -1.70
C MET A 169 6.41 -2.67 -2.57
N ASP A 170 6.90 -1.43 -2.53
CA ASP A 170 6.36 -0.32 -3.34
C ASP A 170 6.58 -0.52 -4.84
N VAL A 171 7.52 -1.40 -5.20
CA VAL A 171 7.77 -1.85 -6.58
C VAL A 171 7.05 -3.17 -6.86
N LEU A 172 7.14 -4.12 -5.94
CA LEU A 172 6.61 -5.47 -6.10
C LEU A 172 5.08 -5.53 -6.16
N ILE A 173 4.38 -4.76 -5.32
CA ILE A 173 2.91 -4.79 -5.28
C ILE A 173 2.29 -4.29 -6.60
N PRO A 174 2.69 -3.12 -7.17
CA PRO A 174 2.22 -2.72 -8.49
C PRO A 174 2.52 -3.74 -9.59
N GLN A 175 3.69 -4.38 -9.55
CA GLN A 175 4.07 -5.44 -10.50
C GLN A 175 3.15 -6.67 -10.38
N LEU A 176 2.85 -7.12 -9.16
CA LEU A 176 1.94 -8.25 -8.92
C LEU A 176 0.49 -7.91 -9.28
N MET A 177 0.05 -6.66 -9.05
CA MET A 177 -1.24 -6.17 -9.50
C MET A 177 -1.30 -6.03 -11.03
N GLY A 178 -0.15 -5.97 -11.72
CA GLY A 178 -0.08 -5.78 -13.16
C GLY A 178 -0.52 -4.40 -13.62
N VAL A 179 -0.46 -3.40 -12.73
CA VAL A 179 -0.88 -2.02 -13.01
C VAL A 179 0.26 -1.07 -12.64
N PRO A 180 0.67 -0.13 -13.51
CA PRO A 180 1.69 0.85 -13.19
C PRO A 180 1.35 1.65 -11.93
N LYS A 181 2.36 1.95 -11.10
CA LYS A 181 2.21 2.72 -9.86
C LYS A 181 1.49 4.06 -10.08
N ALA A 182 1.82 4.78 -11.15
CA ALA A 182 1.18 6.07 -11.48
C ALA A 182 -0.33 5.94 -11.75
N VAL A 183 -0.76 4.83 -12.36
CA VAL A 183 -2.17 4.53 -12.63
C VAL A 183 -2.89 4.15 -11.34
N LEU A 184 -2.27 3.34 -10.48
CA LEU A 184 -2.81 3.04 -9.15
C LEU A 184 -3.01 4.32 -8.32
N GLU A 185 -2.07 5.26 -8.42
CA GLU A 185 -2.06 6.48 -7.61
C GLU A 185 -3.00 7.59 -8.11
N SER A 186 -3.02 7.83 -9.42
CA SER A 186 -3.71 8.99 -10.01
C SER A 186 -5.05 8.65 -10.66
N VAL A 187 -5.32 7.37 -10.89
CA VAL A 187 -6.53 6.91 -11.59
C VAL A 187 -7.37 5.98 -10.70
N ILE A 188 -6.81 4.85 -10.23
CA ILE A 188 -7.58 3.82 -9.53
C ILE A 188 -7.89 4.20 -8.08
N PHE A 189 -6.85 4.55 -7.31
CA PHE A 189 -6.98 4.97 -5.90
C PHE A 189 -6.65 6.46 -5.78
N CYS A 190 -7.21 7.26 -6.68
CA CYS A 190 -7.06 8.71 -6.65
C CYS A 190 -7.67 9.26 -5.36
N HIS A 191 -6.95 10.17 -4.72
CA HIS A 191 -7.43 10.77 -3.48
C HIS A 191 -8.60 11.72 -3.78
N GLN A 192 -9.55 11.83 -2.86
CA GLN A 192 -10.73 12.67 -3.05
C GLN A 192 -10.37 14.14 -3.36
N GLU A 193 -9.39 14.69 -2.65
CA GLU A 193 -8.90 16.07 -2.87
C GLU A 193 -8.16 16.23 -4.21
N ASP A 194 -7.57 15.16 -4.72
CA ASP A 194 -6.82 15.15 -5.99
C ASP A 194 -7.69 14.76 -7.19
N SER A 195 -8.98 14.42 -6.98
CA SER A 195 -9.86 13.85 -8.01
C SER A 195 -10.02 14.73 -9.24
N ASN A 196 -9.94 16.05 -9.06
CA ASN A 196 -10.06 17.04 -10.14
C ASN A 196 -8.72 17.36 -10.82
N TRP A 197 -7.65 16.57 -10.60
CA TRP A 197 -6.36 16.77 -11.27
C TRP A 197 -6.43 16.90 -12.80
N PRO A 198 -7.38 16.28 -13.54
CA PRO A 198 -7.48 16.50 -14.98
C PRO A 198 -7.81 17.96 -15.37
N LEU A 199 -8.37 18.72 -14.43
CA LEU A 199 -8.76 20.13 -14.59
C LEU A 199 -7.74 21.09 -13.96
N SER A 200 -6.60 20.58 -13.47
CA SER A 200 -5.54 21.42 -12.90
C SER A 200 -4.86 22.28 -13.97
N ASP A 201 -3.93 23.14 -13.55
CA ASP A 201 -3.11 23.91 -14.48
C ASP A 201 -2.27 22.99 -15.39
N LYS A 202 -1.80 23.58 -16.51
CA LYS A 202 -1.05 22.88 -17.57
C LYS A 202 0.18 22.14 -17.03
N ALA A 203 0.89 22.68 -16.04
CA ALA A 203 2.11 22.08 -15.54
C ALA A 203 1.81 20.83 -14.69
N ALA A 204 0.87 20.94 -13.76
CA ALA A 204 0.42 19.80 -12.94
C ALA A 204 -0.18 18.68 -13.80
N LEU A 205 -1.01 19.04 -14.79
CA LEU A 205 -1.63 18.10 -15.73
C LEU A 205 -0.58 17.35 -16.56
N LYS A 206 0.36 18.09 -17.15
CA LYS A 206 1.44 17.50 -17.96
C LYS A 206 2.27 16.52 -17.13
N LYS A 207 2.60 16.87 -15.89
CA LYS A 207 3.37 16.00 -14.99
C LYS A 207 2.65 14.67 -14.74
N LYS A 208 1.35 14.71 -14.41
CA LYS A 208 0.54 13.49 -14.22
C LYS A 208 0.51 12.61 -15.47
N PHE A 209 0.36 13.22 -16.65
CA PHE A 209 0.41 12.47 -17.91
C PHE A 209 1.78 11.86 -18.19
N ASP A 210 2.86 12.61 -17.99
CA ASP A 210 4.24 12.11 -18.16
C ASP A 210 4.49 10.90 -17.24
N ASP A 211 4.02 10.96 -15.99
CA ASP A 211 4.13 9.87 -15.02
C ASP A 211 3.31 8.64 -15.43
N ILE A 212 2.08 8.83 -15.94
CA ILE A 212 1.19 7.75 -16.40
C ILE A 212 1.76 7.06 -17.64
N PHE A 213 2.23 7.83 -18.62
CA PHE A 213 2.79 7.28 -19.86
C PHE A 213 4.26 6.84 -19.71
N GLY A 214 4.91 7.21 -18.60
CA GLY A 214 6.31 6.92 -18.35
C GLY A 214 7.25 7.53 -19.39
N SER A 215 6.90 8.71 -19.95
CA SER A 215 7.62 9.34 -21.06
C SER A 215 9.10 9.60 -20.74
N ALA A 216 9.39 9.96 -19.48
CA ALA A 216 10.74 10.27 -19.01
C ALA A 216 11.75 9.12 -19.19
N ARG A 217 11.31 7.86 -19.15
CA ARG A 217 12.21 6.71 -19.35
C ARG A 217 12.76 6.67 -20.78
N TYR A 218 11.93 7.04 -21.75
CA TYR A 218 12.30 7.05 -23.15
C TYR A 218 13.20 8.24 -23.48
N THR A 219 12.92 9.42 -22.90
CA THR A 219 13.77 10.60 -23.04
C THR A 219 15.18 10.33 -22.52
N LYS A 220 15.31 9.74 -21.32
CA LYS A 220 16.62 9.37 -20.75
C LYS A 220 17.37 8.31 -21.57
N ALA A 221 16.64 7.34 -22.13
CA ALA A 221 17.24 6.34 -23.01
C ALA A 221 17.79 6.98 -24.29
N LEU A 222 17.06 7.89 -24.91
CA LEU A 222 17.52 8.66 -26.07
C LEU A 222 18.75 9.50 -25.76
N GLU A 223 18.75 10.25 -24.65
CA GLU A 223 19.91 11.03 -24.19
C GLU A 223 21.16 10.14 -24.01
N SER A 224 20.97 8.94 -23.45
CA SER A 224 22.07 7.97 -23.25
C SER A 224 22.62 7.44 -24.57
N ILE A 225 21.75 7.14 -25.53
CA ILE A 225 22.14 6.70 -26.88
C ILE A 225 22.90 7.83 -27.61
N GLU A 226 22.42 9.07 -27.53
CA GLU A 226 23.10 10.22 -28.13
C GLU A 226 24.48 10.48 -27.52
N LYS A 227 24.59 10.34 -26.19
CA LYS A 227 25.86 10.47 -25.48
C LYS A 227 26.85 9.41 -25.95
N CYS A 228 26.44 8.14 -25.95
CA CYS A 228 27.28 7.03 -26.39
C CYS A 228 27.72 7.19 -27.87
N ARG A 229 26.83 7.67 -28.75
CA ARG A 229 27.17 8.00 -30.14
C ARG A 229 28.27 9.07 -30.23
N LYS A 230 28.18 10.13 -29.42
CA LYS A 230 29.20 11.20 -29.40
C LYS A 230 30.55 10.68 -28.91
N GLU A 231 30.57 9.81 -27.90
CA GLU A 231 31.78 9.18 -27.38
C GLU A 231 32.46 8.30 -28.44
N LEU A 232 31.70 7.41 -29.11
CA LEU A 232 32.22 6.57 -30.20
C LEU A 232 32.78 7.39 -31.37
N MET A 233 32.10 8.47 -31.76
CA MET A 233 32.60 9.38 -32.81
C MET A 233 33.88 10.11 -32.41
N ALA A 234 34.10 10.35 -31.11
CA ALA A 234 35.32 10.96 -30.60
C ALA A 234 36.49 9.96 -30.53
N GLU A 235 36.23 8.68 -30.25
CA GLU A 235 37.24 7.61 -30.24
C GLU A 235 37.67 7.17 -31.65
N THR A 236 36.83 7.38 -32.67
CA THR A 236 37.12 7.02 -34.07
C THR A 236 37.85 8.15 -34.83
N LYS A 237 38.24 9.23 -34.15
CA LYS A 237 38.94 10.39 -34.70
C LYS A 237 40.40 10.41 -34.27
#